data_AF-A0A7R7EK48-F1
#
_entry.id   AF-A0A7R7EK48-F1
#
_cell.length_a   1.000
_cell.length_b   1.000
_cell.length_c   1.000
_cell.angle_alpha   90.00
_cell.angle_beta   90.00
_cell.angle_gamma   90.00
#
_symmetry.space_group_name_H-M   'P 1'
#
loop_
_entity.id
_entity.type
_entity.pdbx_description
1 polymer ?
#
loop_
_entity_poly.entity_id
_entity_poly.type
_entity_poly.pdbx_seq_one_letter_code
_entity_poly.pdbx_strand_id
1 'polypeptide(L)'
;MKNLKKVMSYALIGVLTMSMTLVTGCKKKDSAEKSSDKLNNVVVTVDDTKIKLKDAMYFIFDTEAMGEYYDQMYKSYTGSGYWDAKGDDGLTNREKAKDYVMDNVVMIDILSKKANEDKLTLTDDDKKTVKTNVKTLLGQVSKEQLKITGFTQKNLEATLEKMAVAGKYYDKMIKGFNIDKEAIKAGIKKADYRQYNTDYILFPTTKTDASGKAVALSDKEKKEALKNAQEALTSLKAGKSFADLKKTYTTATSDSKNFTDSDQNTDAAYKKAAKLLNNKEFSNVVEGTDGYYVIQMTNNNSSEAYDTAVDQAVQTETGKQFDAAYKKLKKNYKVTVNKKVWDTITMGKTTIVQTDKTNSSTGTTGAAGTTQTTEDSKSSTDSKTDSGNK
;
A
#
# COMPACT_ATOMS: atom_id res chain seq x y z
N MET A 1 15.04 -16.34 6.47
CA MET A 1 14.94 -16.01 5.03
C MET A 1 14.69 -17.23 4.12
N LYS A 2 13.69 -18.09 4.39
CA LYS A 2 13.30 -19.20 3.47
C LYS A 2 12.19 -18.82 2.47
N ASN A 3 11.58 -17.65 2.62
CA ASN A 3 10.39 -17.26 1.85
C ASN A 3 10.68 -16.27 0.70
N LEU A 4 11.89 -15.70 0.61
CA LEU A 4 12.22 -14.68 -0.41
C LEU A 4 12.35 -15.27 -1.83
N LYS A 5 12.75 -16.55 -1.94
CA LYS A 5 12.83 -17.25 -3.23
C LYS A 5 11.48 -17.50 -3.89
N LYS A 6 10.37 -17.45 -3.14
CA LYS A 6 9.02 -17.60 -3.70
C LYS A 6 8.44 -16.30 -4.24
N VAL A 7 8.97 -15.13 -3.84
CA VAL A 7 8.44 -13.81 -4.24
C VAL A 7 8.81 -13.45 -5.68
N MET A 8 9.94 -13.95 -6.19
CA MET A 8 10.45 -13.60 -7.53
C MET A 8 9.57 -14.07 -8.71
N SER A 9 8.68 -15.08 -8.53
CA SER A 9 7.74 -15.50 -9.58
C SER A 9 6.39 -14.77 -9.56
N TYR A 10 6.13 -13.92 -8.56
CA TYR A 10 4.86 -13.18 -8.45
C TYR A 10 4.95 -11.73 -8.93
N ALA A 11 6.09 -11.28 -9.46
CA ALA A 11 6.28 -9.90 -9.92
C ALA A 11 5.37 -9.50 -11.11
N LEU A 12 4.78 -10.45 -11.83
CA LEU A 12 3.72 -10.20 -12.83
C LEU A 12 2.30 -10.50 -12.35
N ILE A 13 2.14 -11.07 -11.15
CA ILE A 13 0.87 -11.38 -10.50
C ILE A 13 0.86 -10.59 -9.19
N GLY A 14 0.81 -9.26 -9.31
CA GLY A 14 0.51 -8.36 -8.20
C GLY A 14 -0.94 -8.51 -7.76
N VAL A 15 -1.34 -9.69 -7.28
CA VAL A 15 -2.63 -9.86 -6.59
C VAL A 15 -2.48 -9.25 -5.20
N LEU A 16 -2.85 -7.98 -5.11
CA LEU A 16 -2.99 -7.26 -3.85
C LEU A 16 -4.23 -7.81 -3.13
N THR A 17 -4.04 -8.80 -2.25
CA THR A 17 -5.06 -9.16 -1.25
C THR A 17 -5.06 -8.09 -0.16
N MET A 18 -5.81 -7.00 -0.38
CA MET A 18 -6.11 -6.04 0.68
C MET A 18 -7.63 -6.02 0.91
N SER A 19 -8.05 -6.81 1.89
CA SER A 19 -9.41 -6.86 2.40
C SER A 19 -9.71 -5.58 3.19
N MET A 20 -10.60 -4.72 2.68
CA MET A 20 -11.34 -3.76 3.48
C MET A 20 -12.83 -3.97 3.28
N THR A 21 -13.45 -4.59 4.29
CA THR A 21 -14.89 -4.69 4.44
C THR A 21 -15.45 -3.36 4.90
N LEU A 22 -16.37 -2.78 4.14
CA LEU A 22 -17.51 -2.05 4.71
C LEU A 22 -18.77 -2.39 3.91
N VAL A 23 -19.74 -2.97 4.61
CA VAL A 23 -21.07 -3.27 4.11
C VAL A 23 -21.98 -2.11 4.52
N THR A 24 -22.82 -1.64 3.60
CA THR A 24 -24.26 -1.37 3.84
C THR A 24 -24.91 -1.04 2.49
N GLY A 25 -26.03 -1.69 2.20
CA GLY A 25 -26.77 -1.52 0.96
C GLY A 25 -28.05 -0.71 1.14
N CYS A 26 -28.53 -0.08 0.05
CA CYS A 26 -29.83 -0.36 -0.55
C CYS A 26 -30.15 0.50 -1.80
N LYS A 27 -30.69 -0.21 -2.82
CA LYS A 27 -31.75 0.12 -3.79
C LYS A 27 -31.58 1.22 -4.88
N LYS A 28 -31.37 0.69 -6.10
CA LYS A 28 -32.00 0.94 -7.42
C LYS A 28 -32.10 2.36 -8.00
N LYS A 29 -31.48 2.53 -9.18
CA LYS A 29 -32.20 2.86 -10.42
C LYS A 29 -31.48 2.28 -11.65
N ASP A 30 -32.28 1.78 -12.58
CA ASP A 30 -31.87 0.97 -13.73
C ASP A 30 -31.20 1.78 -14.85
N SER A 31 -30.06 1.28 -15.35
CA SER A 31 -29.40 1.73 -16.59
C SER A 31 -28.52 0.63 -17.21
N ALA A 32 -28.90 -0.64 -17.05
CA ALA A 32 -28.05 -1.80 -17.34
C ALA A 32 -27.95 -2.21 -18.82
N GLU A 33 -28.64 -1.56 -19.76
CA GLU A 33 -28.80 -2.11 -21.12
C GLU A 33 -27.87 -1.53 -22.21
N LYS A 34 -26.98 -0.56 -21.89
CA LYS A 34 -26.05 0.02 -22.89
C LYS A 34 -24.56 -0.32 -22.69
N SER A 35 -24.21 -1.12 -21.69
CA SER A 35 -22.81 -1.44 -21.33
C SER A 35 -22.20 -2.61 -22.13
N SER A 36 -22.98 -3.63 -22.47
CA SER A 36 -22.48 -4.88 -23.05
C SER A 36 -21.88 -4.73 -24.46
N ASP A 37 -22.39 -3.81 -25.27
CA ASP A 37 -21.97 -3.68 -26.67
C ASP A 37 -20.58 -3.04 -26.80
N LYS A 38 -20.28 -2.05 -25.95
CA LYS A 38 -18.97 -1.37 -25.95
C LYS A 38 -17.85 -2.31 -25.55
N LEU A 39 -18.11 -3.26 -24.65
CA LEU A 39 -17.13 -4.24 -24.17
C LEU A 39 -16.60 -5.15 -25.28
N ASN A 40 -17.35 -5.33 -26.38
CA ASN A 40 -16.93 -6.14 -27.52
C ASN A 40 -16.12 -5.36 -28.57
N ASN A 41 -15.98 -4.04 -28.43
CA ASN A 41 -15.21 -3.22 -29.34
C ASN A 41 -13.71 -3.53 -29.24
N VAL A 42 -13.03 -3.53 -30.37
CA VAL A 42 -11.57 -3.73 -30.44
C VAL A 42 -10.87 -2.47 -29.94
N VAL A 43 -10.01 -2.61 -28.94
CA VAL A 43 -9.19 -1.53 -28.37
C VAL A 43 -7.82 -1.45 -29.01
N VAL A 44 -7.21 -2.60 -29.31
CA VAL A 44 -5.91 -2.69 -29.96
C VAL A 44 -5.85 -3.96 -30.80
N THR A 45 -5.15 -3.88 -31.91
CA THR A 45 -4.83 -5.05 -32.75
C THR A 45 -3.31 -5.24 -32.74
N VAL A 46 -2.87 -6.47 -32.47
CA VAL A 46 -1.46 -6.89 -32.52
C VAL A 46 -1.34 -7.95 -33.63
N ASP A 47 -0.76 -7.57 -34.75
CA ASP A 47 -0.85 -8.26 -36.05
C ASP A 47 -2.30 -8.54 -36.44
N ASP A 48 -2.74 -9.81 -36.42
CA ASP A 48 -4.11 -10.21 -36.70
C ASP A 48 -4.96 -10.40 -35.44
N THR A 49 -4.35 -10.30 -34.25
CA THR A 49 -5.03 -10.51 -32.97
C THR A 49 -5.76 -9.25 -32.54
N LYS A 50 -7.10 -9.29 -32.57
CA LYS A 50 -7.97 -8.21 -32.11
C LYS A 50 -8.27 -8.37 -30.62
N ILE A 51 -7.75 -7.45 -29.81
CA ILE A 51 -7.99 -7.42 -28.36
C ILE A 51 -9.19 -6.51 -28.09
N LYS A 52 -10.21 -7.04 -27.40
CA LYS A 52 -11.46 -6.31 -27.12
C LYS A 52 -11.38 -5.57 -25.79
N LEU A 53 -12.23 -4.57 -25.61
CA LEU A 53 -12.30 -3.78 -24.40
C LEU A 53 -12.49 -4.65 -23.15
N LYS A 54 -13.37 -5.66 -23.22
CA LYS A 54 -13.58 -6.63 -22.12
C LYS A 54 -12.31 -7.36 -21.68
N ASP A 55 -11.37 -7.60 -22.58
CA ASP A 55 -10.12 -8.30 -22.27
C ASP A 55 -9.10 -7.33 -21.65
N ALA A 56 -9.25 -6.03 -21.91
CA ALA A 56 -8.47 -4.95 -21.30
C ALA A 56 -9.04 -4.48 -19.95
N MET A 57 -10.31 -4.79 -19.62
CA MET A 57 -10.97 -4.33 -18.38
C MET A 57 -10.29 -4.79 -17.12
N TYR A 58 -9.65 -5.97 -17.11
CA TYR A 58 -8.86 -6.40 -15.96
C TYR A 58 -7.71 -5.42 -15.67
N PHE A 59 -6.94 -5.05 -16.69
CA PHE A 59 -5.80 -4.13 -16.55
C PHE A 59 -6.25 -2.72 -16.13
N ILE A 60 -7.37 -2.25 -16.67
CA ILE A 60 -7.94 -0.94 -16.28
C ILE A 60 -8.38 -0.98 -14.82
N PHE A 61 -9.17 -2.00 -14.45
CA PHE A 61 -9.66 -2.18 -13.10
C PHE A 61 -8.52 -2.27 -12.08
N ASP A 62 -7.52 -3.10 -12.36
CA ASP A 62 -6.37 -3.31 -11.47
C ASP A 62 -5.55 -2.02 -11.30
N THR A 63 -5.27 -1.33 -12.40
CA THR A 63 -4.55 -0.04 -12.37
C THR A 63 -5.34 1.05 -11.63
N GLU A 64 -6.66 1.08 -11.78
CA GLU A 64 -7.52 2.02 -11.06
C GLU A 64 -7.62 1.69 -9.56
N ALA A 65 -7.67 0.41 -9.19
CA ALA A 65 -7.66 -0.01 -7.79
C ALA A 65 -6.36 0.42 -7.08
N MET A 66 -5.20 0.24 -7.74
CA MET A 66 -3.93 0.75 -7.22
C MET A 66 -3.90 2.28 -7.16
N GLY A 67 -4.38 2.95 -8.20
CA GLY A 67 -4.41 4.41 -8.24
C GLY A 67 -5.36 5.04 -7.21
N GLU A 68 -6.47 4.38 -6.85
CA GLU A 68 -7.38 4.83 -5.79
C GLU A 68 -6.71 4.79 -4.41
N TYR A 69 -5.90 3.75 -4.14
CA TYR A 69 -5.09 3.70 -2.93
C TYR A 69 -4.11 4.88 -2.84
N TYR A 70 -3.41 5.18 -3.94
CA TYR A 70 -2.53 6.35 -3.99
C TYR A 70 -3.30 7.67 -3.89
N ASP A 71 -4.49 7.78 -4.49
CA ASP A 71 -5.33 8.97 -4.40
C ASP A 71 -5.78 9.28 -2.99
N GLN A 72 -6.17 8.26 -2.21
CA GLN A 72 -6.51 8.42 -0.79
C GLN A 72 -5.33 8.91 0.04
N MET A 73 -4.17 8.30 -0.14
CA MET A 73 -2.92 8.71 0.51
C MET A 73 -2.55 10.15 0.12
N TYR A 74 -2.52 10.44 -1.18
CA TYR A 74 -2.11 11.74 -1.70
C TYR A 74 -3.02 12.88 -1.24
N LYS A 75 -4.34 12.65 -1.21
CA LYS A 75 -5.32 13.59 -0.63
C LYS A 75 -5.08 13.84 0.85
N SER A 76 -4.72 12.81 1.62
CA SER A 76 -4.40 12.95 3.05
C SER A 76 -3.18 13.84 3.31
N TYR A 77 -2.16 13.80 2.44
CA TYR A 77 -0.93 14.58 2.63
C TYR A 77 -0.96 15.96 1.97
N THR A 78 -1.60 16.10 0.81
CA THR A 78 -1.50 17.30 -0.03
C THR A 78 -2.81 18.08 -0.17
N GLY A 79 -3.95 17.48 0.22
CA GLY A 79 -5.28 18.03 -0.06
C GLY A 79 -5.71 18.00 -1.53
N SER A 80 -4.85 17.51 -2.44
CA SER A 80 -5.08 17.42 -3.88
C SER A 80 -5.19 15.97 -4.37
N GLY A 81 -5.73 15.74 -5.57
CA GLY A 81 -5.95 14.39 -6.11
C GLY A 81 -4.73 13.84 -6.84
N TYR A 82 -4.47 12.53 -6.68
CA TYR A 82 -3.37 11.80 -7.33
C TYR A 82 -3.51 11.77 -8.85
N TRP A 83 -4.71 11.52 -9.37
CA TRP A 83 -4.91 11.29 -10.79
C TRP A 83 -4.54 12.48 -11.69
N ASP A 84 -4.78 13.69 -11.20
CA ASP A 84 -4.55 14.93 -11.96
C ASP A 84 -3.22 15.61 -11.59
N ALA A 85 -2.47 15.04 -10.64
CA ALA A 85 -1.12 15.46 -10.34
C ALA A 85 -0.21 15.23 -11.55
N LYS A 86 0.63 16.21 -11.85
CA LYS A 86 1.58 16.19 -12.97
C LYS A 86 2.99 15.85 -12.49
N GLY A 87 3.69 15.05 -13.27
CA GLY A 87 5.13 14.86 -13.11
C GLY A 87 5.93 15.94 -13.85
N ASP A 88 7.26 15.84 -13.76
CA ASP A 88 8.20 16.75 -14.41
C ASP A 88 8.12 16.73 -15.95
N ASP A 89 7.60 15.63 -16.51
CA ASP A 89 7.30 15.45 -17.94
C ASP A 89 6.00 16.15 -18.38
N GLY A 90 5.29 16.81 -17.47
CA GLY A 90 4.05 17.54 -17.74
C GLY A 90 2.80 16.67 -17.90
N LEU A 91 2.95 15.34 -17.90
CA LEU A 91 1.86 14.38 -18.00
C LEU A 91 1.24 14.13 -16.62
N THR A 92 -0.08 13.99 -16.61
CA THR A 92 -0.84 13.58 -15.42
C THR A 92 -0.65 12.09 -15.13
N ASN A 93 -0.80 11.68 -13.87
CA ASN A 93 -0.80 10.26 -13.51
C ASN A 93 -1.90 9.47 -14.25
N ARG A 94 -3.02 10.13 -14.57
CA ARG A 94 -4.10 9.58 -15.41
C ARG A 94 -3.63 9.21 -16.82
N GLU A 95 -2.87 10.09 -17.47
CA GLU A 95 -2.32 9.85 -18.80
C GLU A 95 -1.28 8.72 -18.76
N LYS A 96 -0.38 8.76 -17.77
CA LYS A 96 0.64 7.70 -17.57
C LYS A 96 0.01 6.34 -17.33
N ALA A 97 -1.04 6.27 -16.50
CA ALA A 97 -1.78 5.04 -16.24
C ALA A 97 -2.46 4.49 -17.51
N LYS A 98 -2.94 5.38 -18.39
CA LYS A 98 -3.56 5.00 -19.65
C LYS A 98 -2.53 4.38 -20.60
N ASP A 99 -1.36 4.98 -20.74
CA ASP A 99 -0.27 4.43 -21.54
C ASP A 99 0.22 3.10 -20.96
N TYR A 100 0.40 3.03 -19.64
CA TYR A 100 0.78 1.82 -18.92
C TYR A 100 -0.17 0.65 -19.19
N VAL A 101 -1.48 0.87 -19.12
CA VAL A 101 -2.46 -0.19 -19.39
C VAL A 101 -2.34 -0.69 -20.84
N MET A 102 -2.26 0.22 -21.81
CA MET A 102 -2.17 -0.17 -23.22
C MET A 102 -0.88 -0.96 -23.49
N ASP A 103 0.25 -0.50 -22.96
CA ASP A 103 1.53 -1.19 -23.10
C ASP A 103 1.50 -2.58 -22.45
N ASN A 104 0.88 -2.73 -21.28
CA ASN A 104 0.72 -4.04 -20.64
C ASN A 104 -0.18 -4.98 -21.42
N VAL A 105 -1.31 -4.51 -21.94
CA VAL A 105 -2.21 -5.32 -22.78
C VAL A 105 -1.46 -5.86 -24.01
N VAL A 106 -0.68 -5.01 -24.68
CA VAL A 106 0.13 -5.39 -25.85
C VAL A 106 1.28 -6.32 -25.45
N MET A 107 1.96 -6.05 -24.33
CA MET A 107 3.04 -6.89 -23.81
C MET A 107 2.55 -8.29 -23.47
N ILE A 108 1.47 -8.43 -22.71
CA ILE A 108 0.90 -9.74 -22.37
C ILE A 108 0.49 -10.50 -23.64
N ASP A 109 -0.07 -9.83 -24.64
CA ASP A 109 -0.38 -10.47 -25.92
C ASP A 109 0.87 -11.04 -26.60
N ILE A 110 1.89 -10.21 -26.81
CA ILE A 110 3.14 -10.60 -27.47
C ILE A 110 3.85 -11.72 -26.70
N LEU A 111 4.03 -11.57 -25.39
CA LEU A 111 4.74 -12.57 -24.58
C LEU A 111 3.94 -13.88 -24.50
N SER A 112 2.61 -13.84 -24.48
CA SER A 112 1.79 -15.06 -24.52
C SER A 112 1.91 -15.81 -25.86
N LYS A 113 1.97 -15.10 -26.98
CA LYS A 113 2.22 -15.70 -28.31
C LYS A 113 3.58 -16.39 -28.34
N LYS A 114 4.62 -15.70 -27.86
CA LYS A 114 5.97 -16.26 -27.76
C LYS A 114 6.06 -17.45 -26.81
N ALA A 115 5.35 -17.42 -25.69
CA ALA A 115 5.24 -18.55 -24.77
C ALA A 115 4.63 -19.78 -25.47
N ASN A 116 3.55 -19.58 -26.23
CA ASN A 116 2.87 -20.64 -26.96
C ASN A 116 3.73 -21.23 -28.09
N GLU A 117 4.44 -20.39 -28.85
CA GLU A 117 5.41 -20.82 -29.86
C GLU A 117 6.49 -21.72 -29.25
N ASP A 118 6.95 -21.36 -28.04
CA ASP A 118 7.93 -22.12 -27.26
C ASP A 118 7.31 -23.29 -26.47
N LYS A 119 6.00 -23.53 -26.64
CA LYS A 119 5.23 -24.59 -25.95
C LYS A 119 5.31 -24.51 -24.42
N LEU A 120 5.45 -23.29 -23.87
CA LEU A 120 5.37 -23.03 -22.44
C LEU A 120 3.90 -23.08 -22.00
N THR A 121 3.54 -24.05 -21.17
CA THR A 121 2.16 -24.27 -20.73
C THR A 121 2.00 -24.06 -19.22
N LEU A 122 0.76 -23.79 -18.80
CA LEU A 122 0.40 -23.76 -17.39
C LEU A 122 0.28 -25.18 -16.85
N THR A 123 0.80 -25.38 -15.64
CA THR A 123 0.56 -26.58 -14.86
C THR A 123 -0.86 -26.58 -14.27
N ASP A 124 -1.31 -27.72 -13.76
CA ASP A 124 -2.62 -27.78 -13.09
C ASP A 124 -2.66 -26.94 -11.80
N ASP A 125 -1.53 -26.81 -11.10
CA ASP A 125 -1.38 -25.94 -9.94
C ASP A 125 -1.45 -24.45 -10.34
N ASP A 126 -0.85 -24.08 -11.48
CA ASP A 126 -0.98 -22.72 -12.03
C ASP A 126 -2.46 -22.39 -12.30
N LYS A 127 -3.19 -23.31 -12.97
CA LYS A 127 -4.63 -23.13 -13.28
C LYS A 127 -5.49 -23.07 -12.02
N LYS A 128 -5.21 -23.91 -11.03
CA LYS A 128 -5.90 -23.89 -9.73
C LYS A 128 -5.68 -22.57 -9.00
N THR A 129 -4.47 -22.05 -9.06
CA THR A 129 -4.12 -20.73 -8.50
C THR A 129 -4.90 -19.62 -9.21
N VAL A 130 -4.93 -19.62 -10.54
CA VAL A 130 -5.74 -18.67 -11.33
C VAL A 130 -7.22 -18.74 -10.93
N LYS A 131 -7.81 -19.93 -10.90
CA LYS A 131 -9.23 -20.11 -10.52
C LYS A 131 -9.52 -19.60 -9.11
N THR A 132 -8.61 -19.82 -8.17
CA THR A 132 -8.73 -19.32 -6.79
C THR A 132 -8.69 -17.79 -6.78
N ASN A 133 -7.73 -17.18 -7.48
CA ASN A 133 -7.60 -15.73 -7.56
C ASN A 133 -8.82 -15.08 -8.22
N VAL A 134 -9.34 -15.67 -9.30
CA VAL A 134 -10.57 -15.18 -9.96
C VAL A 134 -11.77 -15.24 -9.02
N LYS A 135 -11.94 -16.34 -8.28
CA LYS A 135 -13.03 -16.47 -7.32
C LYS A 135 -12.94 -15.41 -6.21
N THR A 136 -11.74 -15.18 -5.69
CA THR A 136 -11.49 -14.13 -4.68
C THR A 136 -11.81 -12.75 -5.23
N LEU A 137 -11.29 -12.42 -6.43
CA LEU A 137 -11.54 -11.14 -7.08
C LEU A 137 -13.04 -10.91 -7.32
N LEU A 138 -13.76 -11.87 -7.88
CA LEU A 138 -15.21 -11.77 -8.10
C LEU A 138 -16.00 -11.59 -6.81
N GLY A 139 -15.51 -12.08 -5.68
CA GLY A 139 -16.10 -11.85 -4.37
C GLY A 139 -15.88 -10.44 -3.81
N GLN A 140 -14.88 -9.71 -4.32
CA GLN A 140 -14.51 -8.36 -3.89
C GLN A 140 -15.07 -7.26 -4.81
N VAL A 141 -15.36 -7.58 -6.07
CA VAL A 141 -15.89 -6.62 -7.06
C VAL A 141 -17.40 -6.40 -6.84
N SER A 142 -17.83 -5.14 -6.78
CA SER A 142 -19.26 -4.81 -6.57
C SER A 142 -20.13 -5.16 -7.78
N LYS A 143 -21.45 -5.27 -7.59
CA LYS A 143 -22.39 -5.57 -8.69
C LYS A 143 -22.34 -4.49 -9.78
N GLU A 144 -22.18 -3.24 -9.39
CA GLU A 144 -22.04 -2.09 -10.27
C GLU A 144 -20.74 -2.20 -11.08
N GLN A 145 -19.63 -2.53 -10.43
CA GLN A 145 -18.35 -2.76 -11.10
C GLN A 145 -18.42 -3.94 -12.07
N LEU A 146 -19.05 -5.07 -11.68
CA LEU A 146 -19.25 -6.22 -12.57
C LEU A 146 -20.02 -5.86 -13.85
N LYS A 147 -21.01 -4.95 -13.77
CA LYS A 147 -21.76 -4.46 -14.94
C LYS A 147 -20.91 -3.56 -15.86
N ILE A 148 -19.98 -2.81 -15.29
CA ILE A 148 -19.06 -1.93 -16.03
C ILE A 148 -17.97 -2.75 -16.69
N THR A 149 -17.32 -3.65 -15.95
CA THR A 149 -16.17 -4.43 -16.42
C THR A 149 -16.57 -5.63 -17.26
N GLY A 150 -17.79 -6.14 -17.07
CA GLY A 150 -18.24 -7.39 -17.67
C GLY A 150 -17.50 -8.61 -17.13
N PHE A 151 -16.93 -8.53 -15.92
CA PHE A 151 -16.23 -9.66 -15.33
C PHE A 151 -17.16 -10.83 -15.06
N THR A 152 -16.68 -11.99 -15.47
CA THR A 152 -17.25 -13.31 -15.25
C THR A 152 -16.11 -14.23 -14.84
N GLN A 153 -16.43 -15.39 -14.26
CA GLN A 153 -15.38 -16.36 -13.96
C GLN A 153 -14.60 -16.75 -15.22
N LYS A 154 -15.30 -17.00 -16.34
CA LYS A 154 -14.69 -17.45 -17.59
C LYS A 154 -13.73 -16.44 -18.21
N ASN A 155 -14.12 -15.17 -18.35
CA ASN A 155 -13.23 -14.18 -19.01
C ASN A 155 -12.06 -13.74 -18.13
N LEU A 156 -12.25 -13.69 -16.80
CA LEU A 156 -11.16 -13.42 -15.88
C LEU A 156 -10.17 -14.59 -15.82
N GLU A 157 -10.66 -15.85 -15.78
CA GLU A 157 -9.78 -17.02 -15.86
C GLU A 157 -8.96 -16.98 -17.14
N ALA A 158 -9.59 -16.76 -18.30
CA ALA A 158 -8.88 -16.63 -19.58
C ALA A 158 -7.84 -15.50 -19.59
N THR A 159 -8.16 -14.35 -18.99
CA THR A 159 -7.24 -13.20 -18.92
C THR A 159 -6.04 -13.50 -18.01
N LEU A 160 -6.29 -14.02 -16.80
CA LEU A 160 -5.23 -14.34 -15.85
C LEU A 160 -4.40 -15.55 -16.28
N GLU A 161 -4.97 -16.54 -16.96
CA GLU A 161 -4.21 -17.63 -17.58
C GLU A 161 -3.30 -17.10 -18.68
N LYS A 162 -3.79 -16.20 -19.56
CA LYS A 162 -2.95 -15.55 -20.58
C LYS A 162 -1.79 -14.79 -19.95
N MET A 163 -2.03 -14.06 -18.86
CA MET A 163 -0.99 -13.38 -18.10
C MET A 163 0.02 -14.35 -17.49
N ALA A 164 -0.44 -15.46 -16.91
CA ALA A 164 0.44 -16.48 -16.34
C ALA A 164 1.33 -17.14 -17.42
N VAL A 165 0.78 -17.40 -18.62
CA VAL A 165 1.53 -17.90 -19.78
C VAL A 165 2.57 -16.88 -20.24
N ALA A 166 2.20 -15.61 -20.37
CA ALA A 166 3.14 -14.53 -20.65
C ALA A 166 4.27 -14.44 -19.59
N GLY A 167 3.92 -14.64 -18.31
CA GLY A 167 4.87 -14.73 -17.20
C GLY A 167 5.91 -15.84 -17.36
N LYS A 168 5.53 -17.02 -17.88
CA LYS A 168 6.49 -18.10 -18.18
C LYS A 168 7.54 -17.67 -19.21
N TYR A 169 7.14 -16.90 -20.24
CA TYR A 169 8.08 -16.40 -21.25
C TYR A 169 8.93 -15.26 -20.72
N TYR A 170 8.35 -14.35 -19.90
CA TYR A 170 9.11 -13.36 -19.15
C TYR A 170 10.22 -14.00 -18.31
N ASP A 171 9.88 -15.04 -17.52
CA ASP A 171 10.84 -15.80 -16.72
C ASP A 171 11.92 -16.46 -17.59
N LYS A 172 11.53 -16.99 -18.76
CA LYS A 172 12.47 -17.56 -19.73
C LYS A 172 13.45 -16.51 -20.24
N MET A 173 12.97 -15.32 -20.61
CA MET A 173 13.82 -14.21 -21.07
C MET A 173 14.84 -13.84 -19.99
N ILE A 174 14.39 -13.62 -18.75
CA ILE A 174 15.26 -13.25 -17.63
C ILE A 174 16.33 -14.31 -17.37
N LYS A 175 15.97 -15.60 -17.38
CA LYS A 175 16.95 -16.69 -17.21
C LYS A 175 17.99 -16.74 -18.33
N GLY A 176 17.68 -16.21 -19.50
CA GLY A 176 18.61 -16.09 -20.63
C GLY A 176 19.53 -14.87 -20.57
N PHE A 177 19.31 -13.93 -19.65
CA PHE A 177 20.15 -12.75 -19.51
C PHE A 177 21.46 -13.07 -18.78
N ASN A 178 22.57 -12.54 -19.31
CA ASN A 178 23.87 -12.65 -18.68
C ASN A 178 24.06 -11.52 -17.68
N ILE A 179 23.50 -11.68 -16.48
CA ILE A 179 23.60 -10.70 -15.39
C ILE A 179 24.76 -11.09 -14.47
N ASP A 180 25.84 -10.30 -14.50
CA ASP A 180 26.98 -10.48 -13.62
C ASP A 180 26.66 -9.93 -12.21
N LYS A 181 26.07 -10.79 -11.39
CA LYS A 181 25.68 -10.45 -10.01
C LYS A 181 26.90 -10.12 -9.14
N GLU A 182 28.04 -10.75 -9.39
CA GLU A 182 29.24 -10.50 -8.60
C GLU A 182 29.86 -9.15 -8.95
N ALA A 183 29.88 -8.75 -10.23
CA ALA A 183 30.29 -7.41 -10.63
C ALA A 183 29.36 -6.33 -10.06
N ILE A 184 28.03 -6.54 -10.10
CA ILE A 184 27.06 -5.62 -9.47
C ILE A 184 27.35 -5.48 -7.98
N LYS A 185 27.52 -6.62 -7.28
CA LYS A 185 27.82 -6.66 -5.86
C LYS A 185 29.15 -5.97 -5.51
N ALA A 186 30.18 -6.16 -6.34
CA ALA A 186 31.48 -5.51 -6.18
C ALA A 186 31.42 -3.99 -6.40
N GLY A 187 30.48 -3.52 -7.24
CA GLY A 187 30.22 -2.09 -7.44
C GLY A 187 29.50 -1.41 -6.27
N ILE A 188 28.96 -2.18 -5.32
CA ILE A 188 28.23 -1.66 -4.15
C ILE A 188 29.14 -1.71 -2.92
N LYS A 189 29.45 -0.53 -2.38
CA LYS A 189 30.29 -0.42 -1.19
C LYS A 189 29.50 -0.79 0.06
N LYS A 190 29.82 -1.96 0.63
CA LYS A 190 29.15 -2.50 1.84
C LYS A 190 29.14 -1.53 3.02
N ALA A 191 30.18 -0.70 3.18
CA ALA A 191 30.26 0.26 4.28
C ALA A 191 29.13 1.31 4.25
N ASP A 192 28.60 1.64 3.07
CA ASP A 192 27.54 2.64 2.92
C ASP A 192 26.17 2.09 3.37
N TYR A 193 26.08 0.76 3.53
CA TYR A 193 24.88 0.03 3.95
C TYR A 193 25.06 -0.67 5.30
N ARG A 194 26.00 -0.21 6.14
CA ARG A 194 26.14 -0.75 7.50
C ARG A 194 24.84 -0.51 8.27
N GLN A 195 24.20 -1.59 8.69
CA GLN A 195 22.94 -1.57 9.40
C GLN A 195 23.12 -2.04 10.86
N TYR A 196 22.46 -1.32 11.77
CA TYR A 196 22.34 -1.67 13.18
C TYR A 196 20.91 -2.16 13.42
N ASN A 197 20.78 -3.35 13.97
CA ASN A 197 19.50 -3.88 14.43
C ASN A 197 19.44 -3.72 15.94
N THR A 198 18.35 -3.14 16.43
CA THR A 198 18.17 -2.86 17.85
C THR A 198 16.75 -3.19 18.27
N ASP A 199 16.61 -3.55 19.54
CA ASP A 199 15.33 -3.57 20.24
C ASP A 199 15.33 -2.43 21.24
N TYR A 200 14.16 -1.90 21.59
CA TYR A 200 14.07 -0.85 22.60
C TYR A 200 12.82 -0.95 23.45
N ILE A 201 12.88 -0.30 24.61
CA ILE A 201 11.71 0.14 25.36
C ILE A 201 11.73 1.68 25.45
N LEU A 202 10.58 2.30 25.18
CA LEU A 202 10.37 3.74 25.18
C LEU A 202 9.38 4.10 26.28
N PHE A 203 9.80 5.02 27.14
CA PHE A 203 8.97 5.69 28.13
C PHE A 203 8.58 7.07 27.56
N PRO A 204 7.34 7.23 27.08
CA PRO A 204 6.96 8.42 26.33
C PRO A 204 6.98 9.68 27.20
N THR A 205 7.34 10.82 26.60
CA THR A 205 7.25 12.15 27.25
C THR A 205 6.03 12.95 26.80
N THR A 206 5.13 12.30 26.08
CA THR A 206 3.82 12.82 25.67
C THR A 206 2.72 11.85 26.07
N LYS A 207 1.51 12.38 26.26
CA LYS A 207 0.27 11.60 26.43
C LYS A 207 -0.79 12.10 25.47
N THR A 208 -1.77 11.26 25.19
CA THR A 208 -2.95 11.67 24.41
C THR A 208 -3.98 12.29 25.35
N ASP A 209 -4.47 13.49 25.04
CA ASP A 209 -5.54 14.13 25.78
C ASP A 209 -6.93 13.58 25.39
N ALA A 210 -7.99 14.05 26.06
CA ALA A 210 -9.37 13.63 25.81
C ALA A 210 -9.86 13.94 24.37
N SER A 211 -9.18 14.84 23.66
CA SER A 211 -9.48 15.19 22.26
C SER A 211 -8.71 14.34 21.24
N GLY A 212 -7.89 13.40 21.70
CA GLY A 212 -7.06 12.55 20.84
C GLY A 212 -5.76 13.22 20.40
N LYS A 213 -5.38 14.36 20.98
CA LYS A 213 -4.17 15.11 20.62
C LYS A 213 -3.01 14.75 21.54
N ALA A 214 -1.81 14.63 20.96
CA ALA A 214 -0.59 14.47 21.74
C ALA A 214 -0.25 15.77 22.48
N VAL A 215 -0.10 15.68 23.81
CA VAL A 215 0.31 16.77 24.70
C VAL A 215 1.54 16.35 25.50
N ALA A 216 2.45 17.28 25.75
CA ALA A 216 3.65 17.02 26.54
C ALA A 216 3.29 16.68 27.99
N LEU A 217 4.04 15.76 28.59
CA LEU A 217 3.98 15.50 30.03
C LEU A 217 4.49 16.71 30.83
N SER A 218 3.97 16.88 32.03
CA SER A 218 4.51 17.85 33.00
C SER A 218 5.93 17.47 33.43
N ASP A 219 6.68 18.42 33.99
CA ASP A 219 8.05 18.15 34.45
C ASP A 219 8.11 17.04 35.52
N LYS A 220 7.08 16.94 36.37
CA LYS A 220 6.96 15.88 37.37
C LYS A 220 6.77 14.51 36.69
N GLU A 221 5.89 14.43 35.69
CA GLU A 221 5.64 13.20 34.93
C GLU A 221 6.86 12.80 34.09
N LYS A 222 7.59 13.76 33.50
CA LYS A 222 8.86 13.49 32.79
C LYS A 222 9.93 12.94 33.72
N LYS A 223 10.09 13.50 34.93
CA LYS A 223 11.00 12.98 35.95
C LYS A 223 10.65 11.53 36.34
N GLU A 224 9.36 11.23 36.46
CA GLU A 224 8.89 9.87 36.74
C GLU A 224 9.16 8.91 35.57
N ALA A 225 8.92 9.34 34.33
CA ALA A 225 9.24 8.56 33.13
C ALA A 225 10.75 8.25 33.03
N LEU A 226 11.61 9.22 33.34
CA LEU A 226 13.05 9.02 33.40
C LEU A 226 13.45 8.02 34.49
N LYS A 227 12.88 8.14 35.70
CA LYS A 227 13.11 7.18 36.79
C LYS A 227 12.71 5.76 36.39
N ASN A 228 11.53 5.62 35.77
CA ASN A 228 11.05 4.33 35.27
C ASN A 228 11.97 3.74 34.21
N ALA A 229 12.52 4.56 33.29
CA ALA A 229 13.50 4.12 32.32
C ALA A 229 14.80 3.62 32.97
N GLN A 230 15.27 4.28 34.04
CA GLN A 230 16.47 3.86 34.79
C GLN A 230 16.26 2.54 35.54
N GLU A 231 15.10 2.36 36.17
CA GLU A 231 14.72 1.11 36.84
C GLU A 231 14.54 -0.04 35.84
N ALA A 232 13.95 0.25 34.69
CA ALA A 232 13.82 -0.69 33.59
C ALA A 232 15.17 -1.14 33.04
N LEU A 233 16.13 -0.23 32.84
CA LEU A 233 17.50 -0.55 32.47
C LEU A 233 18.16 -1.50 33.49
N THR A 234 17.99 -1.22 34.78
CA THR A 234 18.52 -2.06 35.86
C THR A 234 17.92 -3.47 35.79
N SER A 235 16.61 -3.56 35.57
CA SER A 235 15.90 -4.83 35.43
C SER A 235 16.30 -5.62 34.18
N LEU A 236 16.52 -4.95 33.05
CA LEU A 236 17.01 -5.56 31.81
C LEU A 236 18.41 -6.14 31.99
N LYS A 237 19.31 -5.39 32.65
CA LYS A 237 20.66 -5.87 33.00
C LYS A 237 20.63 -7.06 33.98
N ALA A 238 19.60 -7.14 34.82
CA ALA A 238 19.34 -8.28 35.70
C ALA A 238 18.66 -9.47 34.98
N GLY A 239 18.39 -9.38 33.68
CA GLY A 239 17.86 -10.47 32.86
C GLY A 239 16.35 -10.49 32.67
N LYS A 240 15.60 -9.46 33.11
CA LYS A 240 14.18 -9.35 32.74
C LYS A 240 14.04 -9.09 31.25
N SER A 241 12.93 -9.56 30.66
CA SER A 241 12.61 -9.29 29.25
C SER A 241 11.85 -7.96 29.09
N PHE A 242 11.88 -7.38 27.88
CA PHE A 242 11.01 -6.23 27.53
C PHE A 242 9.52 -6.54 27.74
N ALA A 243 9.09 -7.78 27.49
CA ALA A 243 7.71 -8.20 27.70
C ALA A 243 7.31 -8.18 29.18
N ASP A 244 8.21 -8.55 30.09
CA ASP A 244 7.96 -8.46 31.53
C ASP A 244 7.91 -7.02 32.00
N LEU A 245 8.78 -6.17 31.47
CA LEU A 245 8.76 -4.74 31.80
C LEU A 245 7.47 -4.05 31.37
N LYS A 246 6.87 -4.42 30.23
CA LYS A 246 5.58 -3.86 29.81
C LYS A 246 4.41 -4.25 30.74
N LYS A 247 4.53 -5.33 31.51
CA LYS A 247 3.54 -5.67 32.56
C LYS A 247 3.65 -4.73 33.76
N THR A 248 4.86 -4.23 34.03
CA THR A 248 5.13 -3.28 35.12
C THR A 248 4.87 -1.83 34.69
N TYR A 249 5.34 -1.45 33.50
CA TYR A 249 5.27 -0.10 32.95
C TYR A 249 4.30 -0.07 31.77
N THR A 250 3.01 0.06 32.08
CA THR A 250 1.91 -0.07 31.10
C THR A 250 1.86 1.05 30.07
N THR A 251 2.48 2.20 30.34
CA THR A 251 2.60 3.31 29.39
C THR A 251 3.83 3.19 28.48
N ALA A 252 4.75 2.28 28.79
CA ALA A 252 5.94 2.05 27.98
C ALA A 252 5.59 1.21 26.75
N THR A 253 6.26 1.51 25.65
CA THR A 253 6.18 0.73 24.41
C THR A 253 7.50 0.05 24.14
N SER A 254 7.49 -1.09 23.46
CA SER A 254 8.72 -1.78 23.06
C SER A 254 8.57 -2.30 21.64
N ASP A 255 9.61 -2.15 20.84
CA ASP A 255 9.64 -2.61 19.45
C ASP A 255 11.09 -2.82 18.98
N SER A 256 11.25 -3.35 17.78
CA SER A 256 12.52 -3.39 17.06
C SER A 256 12.67 -2.13 16.21
N LYS A 257 13.90 -1.62 16.10
CA LYS A 257 14.26 -0.52 15.21
C LYS A 257 15.59 -0.84 14.53
N ASN A 258 15.58 -0.88 13.21
CA ASN A 258 16.77 -1.11 12.41
C ASN A 258 17.07 0.15 11.61
N PHE A 259 18.33 0.57 11.56
CA PHE A 259 18.71 1.79 10.85
C PHE A 259 20.11 1.69 10.23
N THR A 260 20.31 2.44 9.16
CA THR A 260 21.63 2.75 8.59
C THR A 260 22.02 4.17 8.96
N ASP A 261 23.25 4.56 8.64
CA ASP A 261 23.73 5.92 8.88
C ASP A 261 22.95 6.98 8.09
N SER A 262 22.45 6.62 6.91
CA SER A 262 21.66 7.49 6.03
C SER A 262 20.19 7.61 6.43
N ASP A 263 19.69 6.77 7.34
CA ASP A 263 18.29 6.80 7.77
C ASP A 263 17.96 8.13 8.46
N GLN A 264 16.90 8.79 7.98
CA GLN A 264 16.43 10.08 8.51
C GLN A 264 15.25 9.92 9.48
N ASN A 265 14.66 8.73 9.56
CA ASN A 265 13.47 8.50 10.39
C ASN A 265 13.83 8.16 11.85
N THR A 266 15.07 7.73 12.11
CA THR A 266 15.54 7.44 13.47
C THR A 266 16.19 8.66 14.12
N ASP A 267 15.73 8.97 15.34
CA ASP A 267 16.26 10.01 16.22
C ASP A 267 17.80 10.01 16.31
N ALA A 268 18.40 11.19 16.24
CA ALA A 268 19.85 11.35 16.21
C ALA A 268 20.54 10.90 17.53
N ALA A 269 19.94 11.19 18.68
CA ALA A 269 20.43 10.74 19.99
C ALA A 269 20.32 9.22 20.11
N TYR A 270 19.22 8.64 19.62
CA TYR A 270 19.05 7.18 19.53
C TYR A 270 20.17 6.53 18.71
N LYS A 271 20.39 7.01 17.47
CA LYS A 271 21.46 6.50 16.59
C LYS A 271 22.83 6.62 17.26
N LYS A 272 23.14 7.78 17.85
CA LYS A 272 24.42 8.02 18.52
C LYS A 272 24.66 7.03 19.66
N ALA A 273 23.66 6.80 20.51
CA ALA A 273 23.78 5.87 21.62
C ALA A 273 23.90 4.42 21.15
N ALA A 274 23.05 3.99 20.22
CA ALA A 274 23.05 2.62 19.69
C ALA A 274 24.39 2.25 19.01
N LYS A 275 25.00 3.17 18.26
CA LYS A 275 26.28 2.93 17.57
C LYS A 275 27.46 2.62 18.49
N LEU A 276 27.36 2.94 19.78
CA LEU A 276 28.39 2.66 20.78
C LEU A 276 28.27 1.27 21.39
N LEU A 277 27.17 0.55 21.13
CA LEU A 277 26.87 -0.73 21.76
C LEU A 277 27.49 -1.90 21.00
N ASN A 278 27.97 -2.89 21.76
CA ASN A 278 28.24 -4.23 21.27
C ASN A 278 26.96 -5.06 21.22
N ASN A 279 26.99 -6.19 20.50
CA ASN A 279 25.84 -7.08 20.45
C ASN A 279 25.41 -7.54 21.85
N LYS A 280 24.10 -7.53 22.09
CA LYS A 280 23.39 -7.82 23.34
C LYS A 280 23.55 -6.77 24.44
N GLU A 281 24.35 -5.74 24.22
CA GLU A 281 24.57 -4.66 25.19
C GLU A 281 23.37 -3.71 25.24
N PHE A 282 23.12 -3.17 26.44
CA PHE A 282 22.10 -2.13 26.66
C PHE A 282 22.74 -0.75 26.75
N SER A 283 22.11 0.26 26.15
CA SER A 283 22.47 1.65 26.36
C SER A 283 22.20 2.11 27.80
N ASN A 284 22.80 3.23 28.18
CA ASN A 284 22.20 4.07 29.22
C ASN A 284 20.83 4.59 28.76
N VAL A 285 20.07 5.20 29.65
CA VAL A 285 18.82 5.87 29.25
C VAL A 285 19.16 7.01 28.28
N VAL A 286 18.51 7.01 27.12
CA VAL A 286 18.70 8.00 26.04
C VAL A 286 17.44 8.86 25.95
N GLU A 287 17.57 10.16 26.11
CA GLU A 287 16.50 11.10 25.81
C GLU A 287 16.46 11.35 24.30
N GLY A 288 15.33 11.06 23.67
CA GLY A 288 15.02 11.39 22.29
C GLY A 288 13.75 12.22 22.17
N THR A 289 13.30 12.50 20.94
CA THR A 289 12.13 13.35 20.67
C THR A 289 10.84 12.84 21.32
N ASP A 290 10.65 11.52 21.36
CA ASP A 290 9.39 10.91 21.79
C ASP A 290 9.41 10.51 23.26
N GLY A 291 10.58 10.56 23.90
CA GLY A 291 10.79 10.25 25.32
C GLY A 291 12.10 9.53 25.60
N TYR A 292 12.10 8.71 26.66
CA TYR A 292 13.29 8.05 27.17
C TYR A 292 13.39 6.61 26.66
N TYR A 293 14.45 6.32 25.92
CA TYR A 293 14.74 5.00 25.39
C TYR A 293 15.74 4.25 26.27
N VAL A 294 15.52 2.95 26.40
CA VAL A 294 16.58 1.98 26.71
C VAL A 294 16.72 1.06 25.52
N ILE A 295 17.90 1.04 24.92
CA ILE A 295 18.19 0.38 23.64
C ILE A 295 19.01 -0.88 23.91
N GLN A 296 18.66 -1.99 23.28
CA GLN A 296 19.50 -3.17 23.19
C GLN A 296 19.99 -3.36 21.76
N MET A 297 21.30 -3.54 21.59
CA MET A 297 21.85 -3.91 20.29
C MET A 297 21.60 -5.40 20.03
N THR A 298 20.90 -5.74 18.95
CA THR A 298 20.72 -7.15 18.55
C THR A 298 21.74 -7.57 17.51
N ASN A 299 22.08 -6.67 16.58
CA ASN A 299 23.16 -6.87 15.61
C ASN A 299 23.77 -5.54 15.13
N ASN A 300 25.02 -5.27 15.50
CA ASN A 300 25.74 -4.05 15.16
C ASN A 300 26.36 -4.01 13.75
N ASN A 301 26.14 -5.07 12.96
CA ASN A 301 26.66 -5.20 11.60
C ASN A 301 25.78 -6.12 10.74
N SER A 302 24.47 -5.85 10.70
CA SER A 302 23.53 -6.59 9.86
C SER A 302 23.86 -6.40 8.38
N SER A 303 23.75 -7.48 7.59
CA SER A 303 23.93 -7.43 6.12
C SER A 303 22.64 -7.06 5.38
N GLU A 304 21.50 -6.99 6.05
CA GLU A 304 20.18 -6.89 5.40
C GLU A 304 20.04 -5.69 4.46
N ALA A 305 20.45 -4.48 4.87
CA ALA A 305 20.43 -3.31 3.99
C ALA A 305 21.34 -3.48 2.76
N TYR A 306 22.52 -4.07 2.95
CA TYR A 306 23.46 -4.32 1.86
C TYR A 306 22.91 -5.37 0.90
N ASP A 307 22.43 -6.50 1.42
CA ASP A 307 21.85 -7.59 0.64
C ASP A 307 20.61 -7.09 -0.13
N THR A 308 19.78 -6.25 0.50
CA THR A 308 18.64 -5.57 -0.14
C THR A 308 19.09 -4.66 -1.28
N ALA A 309 20.15 -3.86 -1.08
CA ALA A 309 20.67 -2.97 -2.12
C ALA A 309 21.25 -3.75 -3.30
N VAL A 310 21.95 -4.86 -3.04
CA VAL A 310 22.45 -5.76 -4.09
C VAL A 310 21.28 -6.38 -4.85
N ASP A 311 20.28 -6.91 -4.15
CA ASP A 311 19.09 -7.48 -4.78
C ASP A 311 18.35 -6.44 -5.64
N GLN A 312 18.17 -5.21 -5.15
CA GLN A 312 17.56 -4.10 -5.89
C GLN A 312 18.37 -3.71 -7.13
N ALA A 313 19.70 -3.67 -7.03
CA ALA A 313 20.56 -3.38 -8.18
C ALA A 313 20.48 -4.49 -9.25
N VAL A 314 20.44 -5.76 -8.82
CA VAL A 314 20.22 -6.91 -9.71
C VAL A 314 18.84 -6.83 -10.37
N GLN A 315 17.78 -6.49 -9.63
CA GLN A 315 16.44 -6.31 -10.21
C GLN A 315 16.39 -5.14 -11.19
N THR A 316 17.06 -4.03 -10.87
CA THR A 316 17.16 -2.86 -11.76
C THR A 316 17.85 -3.22 -13.07
N GLU A 317 18.96 -3.95 -13.02
CA GLU A 317 19.66 -4.41 -14.22
C GLU A 317 18.83 -5.44 -14.99
N THR A 318 18.14 -6.36 -14.29
CA THR A 318 17.21 -7.30 -14.90
C THR A 318 16.11 -6.59 -15.69
N GLY A 319 15.50 -5.56 -15.08
CA GLY A 319 14.49 -4.72 -15.72
C GLY A 319 15.02 -4.01 -16.96
N LYS A 320 16.21 -3.39 -16.88
CA LYS A 320 16.85 -2.75 -18.04
C LYS A 320 17.07 -3.70 -19.21
N GLN A 321 17.59 -4.91 -18.93
CA GLN A 321 17.81 -5.91 -19.98
C GLN A 321 16.50 -6.43 -20.54
N PHE A 322 15.49 -6.64 -19.69
CA PHE A 322 14.14 -7.00 -20.13
C PHE A 322 13.55 -5.93 -21.05
N ASP A 323 13.55 -4.66 -20.65
CA ASP A 323 13.01 -3.55 -21.43
C ASP A 323 13.70 -3.43 -22.79
N ALA A 324 15.03 -3.57 -22.82
CA ALA A 324 15.80 -3.56 -24.05
C ALA A 324 15.45 -4.75 -24.96
N ALA A 325 15.32 -5.95 -24.40
CA ALA A 325 14.97 -7.16 -25.14
C ALA A 325 13.53 -7.11 -25.65
N TYR A 326 12.58 -6.71 -24.80
CA TYR A 326 11.17 -6.56 -25.15
C TYR A 326 10.98 -5.46 -26.20
N LYS A 327 11.67 -4.32 -26.10
CA LYS A 327 11.64 -3.27 -27.14
C LYS A 327 12.12 -3.78 -28.50
N LYS A 328 13.12 -4.66 -28.54
CA LYS A 328 13.56 -5.32 -29.78
C LYS A 328 12.49 -6.29 -30.28
N LEU A 329 11.94 -7.13 -29.41
CA LEU A 329 10.89 -8.09 -29.74
C LEU A 329 9.63 -7.40 -30.29
N LYS A 330 9.15 -6.34 -29.63
CA LYS A 330 7.93 -5.59 -29.99
C LYS A 330 8.00 -5.02 -31.41
N LYS A 331 9.19 -4.72 -31.95
CA LYS A 331 9.35 -4.25 -33.34
C LYS A 331 8.93 -5.27 -34.41
N ASN A 332 8.87 -6.54 -34.05
CA ASN A 332 8.42 -7.60 -34.97
C ASN A 332 6.90 -7.70 -35.07
N TYR A 333 6.16 -6.89 -34.29
CA TYR A 333 4.71 -6.92 -34.22
C TYR A 333 4.13 -5.58 -34.67
N LYS A 334 3.08 -5.62 -35.50
CA LYS A 334 2.32 -4.44 -35.89
C LYS A 334 1.24 -4.16 -34.84
N VAL A 335 1.40 -3.07 -34.10
CA VAL A 335 0.44 -2.64 -33.07
C VAL A 335 -0.39 -1.47 -33.57
N THR A 336 -1.72 -1.64 -33.62
CA THR A 336 -2.66 -0.58 -34.03
C THR A 336 -3.71 -0.35 -32.95
N VAL A 337 -3.61 0.78 -32.24
CA VAL A 337 -4.58 1.18 -31.20
C VAL A 337 -5.80 1.82 -31.86
N ASN A 338 -6.99 1.34 -31.49
CA ASN A 338 -8.24 1.97 -31.88
C ASN A 338 -8.55 3.16 -30.99
N LYS A 339 -8.01 4.33 -31.35
CA LYS A 339 -8.18 5.58 -30.61
C LYS A 339 -9.64 5.94 -30.36
N LYS A 340 -10.56 5.65 -31.29
CA LYS A 340 -12.00 5.92 -31.10
C LYS A 340 -12.60 5.20 -29.89
N VAL A 341 -12.07 4.02 -29.54
CA VAL A 341 -12.51 3.28 -28.36
C VAL A 341 -11.62 3.64 -27.17
N TRP A 342 -10.30 3.66 -27.35
CA TRP A 342 -9.35 3.90 -26.27
C TRP A 342 -9.46 5.29 -25.65
N ASP A 343 -9.75 6.32 -26.46
CA ASP A 343 -9.87 7.70 -25.99
C ASP A 343 -11.09 7.89 -25.08
N THR A 344 -12.07 6.99 -25.12
CA THR A 344 -13.23 7.00 -24.22
C THR A 344 -12.90 6.54 -22.80
N ILE A 345 -11.78 5.85 -22.60
CA ILE A 345 -11.33 5.39 -21.30
C ILE A 345 -10.68 6.55 -20.53
N THR A 346 -11.11 6.74 -19.30
CA THR A 346 -10.58 7.75 -18.39
C THR A 346 -10.13 7.06 -17.11
N MET A 347 -8.81 6.85 -16.96
CA MET A 347 -8.23 6.19 -15.77
C MET A 347 -8.60 6.96 -14.51
N GLY A 348 -8.90 6.29 -13.41
CA GLY A 348 -9.42 6.90 -12.18
C GLY A 348 -10.91 7.26 -12.24
N LYS A 349 -11.65 6.78 -13.24
CA LYS A 349 -13.10 7.01 -13.41
C LYS A 349 -13.84 5.87 -14.12
N THR A 350 -13.14 5.00 -14.85
CA THR A 350 -13.78 4.05 -15.78
C THR A 350 -14.48 2.92 -15.03
N THR A 351 -13.82 2.35 -14.02
CA THR A 351 -14.29 1.22 -13.21
C THR A 351 -14.48 1.58 -11.73
N ILE A 352 -14.08 2.79 -11.34
CA ILE A 352 -14.32 3.34 -10.01
C ILE A 352 -15.78 3.81 -9.91
N VAL A 353 -16.55 3.16 -9.04
CA VAL A 353 -17.92 3.59 -8.74
C VAL A 353 -17.83 4.70 -7.71
N GLN A 354 -18.07 5.95 -8.14
CA GLN A 354 -18.17 7.07 -7.22
C GLN A 354 -19.41 6.89 -6.35
N THR A 355 -19.21 6.91 -5.03
CA THR A 355 -20.32 7.11 -4.11
C THR A 355 -20.64 8.60 -4.13
N ASP A 356 -21.76 8.96 -4.75
CA ASP A 356 -22.24 10.34 -4.71
C ASP A 356 -22.36 10.78 -3.24
N LYS A 357 -21.49 11.68 -2.80
CA LYS A 357 -21.71 12.46 -1.58
C LYS A 357 -22.85 13.45 -1.87
N THR A 358 -24.09 12.98 -1.76
CA THR A 358 -25.25 13.88 -1.77
C THR A 358 -26.07 13.67 -0.49
N ASN A 359 -26.27 14.78 0.22
CA ASN A 359 -27.07 15.02 1.41
C ASN A 359 -26.47 14.66 2.78
N SER A 360 -25.50 15.47 3.21
CA SER A 360 -25.63 16.13 4.52
C SER A 360 -25.88 17.62 4.27
N SER A 361 -27.11 17.93 3.87
CA SER A 361 -27.66 19.26 4.04
C SER A 361 -28.00 19.38 5.53
N THR A 362 -27.23 20.19 6.24
CA THR A 362 -27.63 20.83 7.48
C THR A 362 -29.04 21.39 7.33
N GLY A 363 -30.02 20.71 7.93
CA GLY A 363 -31.35 21.25 8.15
C GLY A 363 -31.29 22.30 9.24
N THR A 364 -30.94 23.53 8.86
CA THR A 364 -31.34 24.72 9.62
C THR A 364 -32.83 24.91 9.36
N THR A 365 -33.66 24.60 10.35
CA THR A 365 -35.05 25.07 10.41
C THR A 365 -35.16 26.03 11.57
N GLY A 366 -35.14 27.33 11.25
CA GLY A 366 -35.52 28.41 12.16
C GLY A 366 -36.89 28.95 11.79
N ALA A 367 -37.76 28.97 12.80
CA ALA A 367 -38.93 29.84 13.03
C ALA A 367 -40.17 29.74 12.11
N ALA A 368 -41.32 29.34 12.68
CA ALA A 368 -42.31 30.25 13.29
C ALA A 368 -43.67 29.53 13.50
N GLY A 369 -44.38 29.86 14.59
CA GLY A 369 -45.85 29.67 14.67
C GLY A 369 -46.40 28.92 15.90
N THR A 370 -46.47 29.64 17.02
CA THR A 370 -47.55 29.67 18.04
C THR A 370 -48.54 28.50 18.14
N THR A 371 -48.66 27.87 19.32
CA THR A 371 -49.95 27.71 20.04
C THR A 371 -49.68 27.52 21.53
N GLN A 372 -50.42 28.29 22.30
CA GLN A 372 -50.49 28.40 23.75
C GLN A 372 -51.54 27.40 24.28
N THR A 373 -51.19 26.55 25.25
CA THR A 373 -52.19 26.02 26.19
C THR A 373 -51.56 25.81 27.57
N THR A 374 -52.20 26.45 28.53
CA THR A 374 -52.03 26.44 29.98
C THR A 374 -52.55 25.17 30.66
N GLU A 375 -52.07 24.97 31.90
CA GLU A 375 -52.64 24.26 33.07
C GLU A 375 -51.67 23.18 33.62
N ASP A 376 -50.87 23.45 34.66
CA ASP A 376 -51.18 23.71 36.08
C ASP A 376 -51.27 22.42 36.91
N SER A 377 -50.28 22.15 37.77
CA SER A 377 -50.47 21.97 39.22
C SER A 377 -49.18 21.51 39.94
N LYS A 378 -48.83 22.26 41.01
CA LYS A 378 -48.33 21.83 42.35
C LYS A 378 -47.14 20.87 42.44
N SER A 379 -46.25 20.92 43.43
CA SER A 379 -45.97 21.76 44.60
C SER A 379 -44.89 21.01 45.37
N SER A 380 -43.88 21.71 45.87
CA SER A 380 -43.18 21.54 47.18
C SER A 380 -41.70 21.92 47.03
N THR A 381 -41.31 23.09 47.56
CA THR A 381 -40.56 23.29 48.83
C THR A 381 -39.17 22.63 48.77
N ASP A 382 -38.05 23.29 49.06
CA ASP A 382 -37.81 24.35 50.03
C ASP A 382 -36.40 24.97 49.78
N SER A 383 -36.26 26.25 50.18
CA SER A 383 -35.08 27.03 50.65
C SER A 383 -33.64 26.67 50.20
N LYS A 384 -32.69 27.61 50.01
CA LYS A 384 -32.54 29.05 50.30
C LYS A 384 -31.28 29.51 49.54
N THR A 385 -31.32 30.76 49.06
CA THR A 385 -30.27 31.81 49.05
C THR A 385 -28.91 31.43 49.69
N ASP A 386 -27.75 31.85 49.19
CA ASP A 386 -27.43 33.23 48.84
C ASP A 386 -26.04 33.33 48.16
N SER A 387 -25.92 34.36 47.32
CA SER A 387 -24.75 35.20 47.03
C SER A 387 -23.34 34.61 46.81
N GLY A 388 -22.72 35.08 45.72
CA GLY A 388 -21.53 35.91 45.91
C GLY A 388 -20.22 35.38 45.34
N ASN A 389 -20.04 35.57 44.04
CA ASN A 389 -18.86 36.18 43.41
C ASN A 389 -17.54 36.21 44.22
N LYS A 390 -16.62 35.29 43.92
CA LYS A 390 -15.20 35.61 43.65
C LYS A 390 -14.49 34.48 42.94
#